data_AF-A0A564Z7F1-F1
#
_entry.id   AF-A0A564Z7F1-F1
#
_cell.length_a   1.000
_cell.length_b   1.000
_cell.length_c   1.000
_cell.angle_alpha   90.00
_cell.angle_beta   90.00
_cell.angle_gamma   90.00
#
_symmetry.space_group_name_H-M   'P 1'
#
loop_
_entity.id
_entity.type
_entity.pdbx_description
1 polymer ?
#
loop_
_entity_poly.entity_id
_entity_poly.type
_entity_poly.pdbx_seq_one_letter_code
_entity_poly.pdbx_strand_id
1 'polypeptide(L)'
;MAKIASYMKAGDLLLVCITGGGSALLTLPEPLEKGKSPVDESTKRLSLEAIIKTTKVLSLDGASIQEINIVRSCLDCMKAGGLANFAAPAKVVSLILSDVIGDPIQFIASGPTYIENRSDSEVSPYDKALAILNKRGLIDKIPGEVRNFLEARKDTSMKLVGVDPAPTNCLIGSLSIALEAAADEAAGLNPCCLMTNRIVLPREIFRRTPPESFECILPIILTDKLDGDMTQRAEAIADLSWEIRCLTQVFLAKPEKTSRHVTDAMVNNHAIENQLYSHIVLLFSASD
;
A
#
# COMPACT_ATOMS: atom_id res chain seq x y z
N MET A 1 4.12 24.31 -6.04
CA MET A 1 3.64 23.24 -6.95
C MET A 1 2.31 23.59 -7.59
N ALA A 2 1.22 23.79 -6.84
CA ALA A 2 -0.10 24.12 -7.41
C ALA A 2 -0.08 25.27 -8.44
N LYS A 3 0.62 26.38 -8.13
CA LYS A 3 0.78 27.52 -9.04
C LYS A 3 1.45 27.12 -10.37
N ILE A 4 2.51 26.32 -10.32
CA ILE A 4 3.21 25.83 -11.53
C ILE A 4 2.28 24.92 -12.34
N ALA A 5 1.64 23.95 -11.66
CA ALA A 5 0.72 23.02 -12.29
C ALA A 5 -0.45 23.75 -12.98
N SER A 6 -1.03 24.76 -12.33
CA SER A 6 -2.17 25.53 -12.87
C SER A 6 -1.87 26.35 -14.14
N TYR A 7 -0.60 26.54 -14.48
CA TYR A 7 -0.20 27.23 -15.71
C TYR A 7 0.14 26.29 -16.87
N MET A 8 0.14 24.98 -16.62
CA MET A 8 0.45 23.99 -17.65
C MET A 8 -0.67 23.88 -18.68
N LYS A 9 -0.30 23.54 -19.91
CA LYS A 9 -1.19 23.50 -21.07
C LYS A 9 -1.15 22.13 -21.74
N ALA A 10 -2.07 21.92 -22.68
CA ALA A 10 -2.05 20.74 -23.54
C ALA A 10 -0.73 20.68 -24.30
N GLY A 11 -0.05 19.53 -24.24
CA GLY A 11 1.28 19.32 -24.80
C GLY A 11 2.42 19.39 -23.78
N ASP A 12 2.19 19.98 -22.60
CA ASP A 12 3.16 19.96 -21.50
C ASP A 12 3.18 18.58 -20.81
N LEU A 13 4.30 18.28 -20.17
CA LEU A 13 4.50 17.09 -19.35
C LEU A 13 4.84 17.48 -17.91
N LEU A 14 4.03 17.02 -16.96
CA LEU A 14 4.35 17.04 -15.54
C LEU A 14 4.88 15.66 -15.13
N LEU A 15 6.19 15.58 -14.90
CA LEU A 15 6.83 14.40 -14.29
C LEU A 15 6.85 14.58 -12.76
N VAL A 16 6.23 13.65 -12.03
CA VAL A 16 6.10 13.70 -10.57
C VAL A 16 6.83 12.53 -9.94
N CYS A 17 7.88 12.80 -9.17
CA CYS A 17 8.54 11.76 -8.37
C CYS A 17 7.91 11.73 -6.97
N ILE A 18 7.32 10.61 -6.59
CA ILE A 18 6.62 10.42 -5.32
C ILE A 18 7.38 9.40 -4.47
N THR A 19 7.63 9.75 -3.22
CA THR A 19 8.27 8.89 -2.22
C THR A 19 7.48 8.92 -0.90
N GLY A 20 7.89 8.09 0.06
CA GLY A 20 7.42 8.15 1.44
C GLY A 20 7.50 9.56 2.03
N GLY A 21 6.55 9.88 2.93
CA GLY A 21 6.45 11.19 3.59
C GLY A 21 5.70 12.29 2.81
N GLY A 22 5.34 12.05 1.55
CA GLY A 22 4.68 13.04 0.68
C GLY A 22 3.38 13.63 1.26
N SER A 23 2.62 12.87 2.07
CA SER A 23 1.38 13.36 2.69
C SER A 23 1.57 14.59 3.60
N ALA A 24 2.75 14.71 4.23
CA ALA A 24 3.09 15.82 5.12
C ALA A 24 3.81 16.96 4.36
N LEU A 25 4.64 16.62 3.38
CA LEU A 25 5.43 17.60 2.61
C LEU A 25 4.62 18.31 1.53
N LEU A 26 3.60 17.65 0.97
CA LEU A 26 2.71 18.18 -0.06
C LEU A 26 1.34 18.49 0.54
N THR A 27 1.20 19.72 1.04
CA THR A 27 -0.06 20.22 1.61
C THR A 27 -0.42 21.58 1.04
N LEU A 28 -1.68 21.71 0.62
CA LEU A 28 -2.31 22.99 0.31
C LEU A 28 -3.70 22.99 0.93
N PRO A 29 -3.88 23.59 2.12
CA PRO A 29 -5.19 23.64 2.76
C PRO A 29 -6.26 24.25 1.85
N GLU A 30 -7.45 23.67 1.91
CA GLU A 30 -8.60 24.07 1.12
C GLU A 30 -9.05 25.51 1.41
N PRO A 31 -9.49 26.27 0.38
CA PRO A 31 -10.16 27.55 0.56
C PRO A 31 -11.40 27.42 1.45
N LEU A 32 -11.60 28.35 2.39
CA LEU A 32 -12.80 28.35 3.24
C LEU A 32 -14.08 28.52 2.42
N GLU A 33 -14.04 29.47 1.49
CA GLU A 33 -15.16 29.81 0.61
C GLU A 33 -15.19 28.89 -0.63
N LYS A 34 -16.40 28.46 -1.03
CA LYS A 34 -16.59 27.70 -2.27
C LYS A 34 -16.29 28.57 -3.49
N GLY A 35 -15.66 27.97 -4.51
CA GLY A 35 -15.40 28.62 -5.81
C GLY A 35 -14.22 29.59 -5.82
N LYS A 36 -13.54 29.82 -4.69
CA LYS A 36 -12.27 30.56 -4.66
C LYS A 36 -11.15 29.71 -5.25
N SER A 37 -10.28 30.37 -6.00
CA SER A 37 -9.15 29.70 -6.63
C SER A 37 -8.14 29.23 -5.59
N PRO A 38 -7.79 27.93 -5.54
CA PRO A 38 -6.77 27.44 -4.63
C PRO A 38 -5.36 27.94 -4.95
N VAL A 39 -5.11 28.64 -6.05
CA VAL A 39 -3.79 29.21 -6.38
C VAL A 39 -3.68 30.71 -6.10
N ASP A 40 -4.77 31.37 -5.70
CA ASP A 40 -4.75 32.78 -5.32
C ASP A 40 -4.20 32.93 -3.88
N GLU A 41 -3.19 33.80 -3.75
CA GLU A 41 -2.49 34.09 -2.49
C GLU A 41 -3.37 34.86 -1.49
N SER A 42 -4.37 35.60 -1.97
CA SER A 42 -5.33 36.33 -1.12
C SER A 42 -6.45 35.45 -0.56
N THR A 43 -6.55 34.20 -1.02
CA THR A 43 -7.62 33.27 -0.61
C THR A 43 -7.42 32.81 0.83
N LYS A 44 -8.44 33.05 1.67
CA LYS A 44 -8.52 32.51 3.03
C LYS A 44 -8.74 31.00 2.98
N ARG A 45 -7.99 30.26 3.79
CA ARG A 45 -7.94 28.80 3.80
C ARG A 45 -8.11 28.25 5.19
N LEU A 46 -8.40 26.95 5.27
CA LEU A 46 -8.23 26.19 6.50
C LEU A 46 -6.81 26.37 7.04
N SER A 47 -6.68 26.47 8.36
CA SER A 47 -5.38 26.48 8.99
C SER A 47 -4.75 25.09 8.96
N LEU A 48 -3.43 25.03 8.75
CA LEU A 48 -2.70 23.77 8.84
C LEU A 48 -2.83 23.15 10.24
N GLU A 49 -2.85 23.98 11.28
CA GLU A 49 -3.06 23.54 12.66
C GLU A 49 -4.40 22.83 12.84
N ALA A 50 -5.47 23.33 12.23
CA ALA A 50 -6.76 22.67 12.32
C ALA A 50 -6.77 21.31 11.60
N ILE A 51 -6.13 21.20 10.44
CA ILE A 51 -5.99 19.92 9.72
C ILE A 51 -5.19 18.91 10.57
N ILE A 52 -4.09 19.36 11.19
CA ILE A 52 -3.28 18.55 12.10
C ILE A 52 -4.12 18.09 13.30
N LYS A 53 -4.87 19.01 13.92
CA LYS A 53 -5.71 18.70 15.08
C LYS A 53 -6.82 17.71 14.73
N THR A 54 -7.51 17.88 13.61
CA THR A 54 -8.51 16.92 13.11
C THR A 54 -7.90 15.54 12.89
N THR A 55 -6.73 15.47 12.25
CA THR A 55 -6.01 14.20 12.02
C THR A 55 -5.62 13.53 13.34
N LYS A 56 -5.13 14.30 14.32
CA LYS A 56 -4.79 13.79 15.66
C LYS A 56 -6.02 13.27 16.41
N VAL A 57 -7.15 13.98 16.37
CA VAL A 57 -8.39 13.55 17.02
C VAL A 57 -8.86 12.20 16.46
N LEU A 58 -8.87 12.03 15.14
CA LEU A 58 -9.20 10.75 14.51
C LEU A 58 -8.20 9.64 14.89
N SER A 59 -6.90 9.95 14.85
CA SER A 59 -5.87 8.97 15.19
C SER A 59 -5.97 8.50 16.65
N LEU A 60 -6.23 9.40 17.60
CA LEU A 60 -6.37 9.08 19.02
C LEU A 60 -7.65 8.29 19.33
N ASP A 61 -8.68 8.43 18.50
CA ASP A 61 -9.92 7.65 18.56
C ASP A 61 -9.76 6.23 17.96
N GLY A 62 -8.59 5.89 17.43
CA GLY A 62 -8.36 4.61 16.76
C GLY A 62 -9.06 4.54 15.41
N ALA A 63 -9.21 5.67 14.71
CA ALA A 63 -9.67 5.65 13.33
C ALA A 63 -8.70 4.90 12.42
N SER A 64 -9.24 4.10 11.51
CA SER A 64 -8.44 3.42 10.50
C SER A 64 -7.72 4.44 9.61
N ILE A 65 -6.61 4.03 9.01
CA ILE A 65 -5.86 4.91 8.09
C ILE A 65 -6.72 5.34 6.90
N GLN A 66 -7.64 4.48 6.45
CA GLN A 66 -8.60 4.77 5.39
C GLN A 66 -9.56 5.88 5.80
N GLU A 67 -10.14 5.81 7.01
CA GLU A 67 -11.03 6.85 7.53
C GLU A 67 -10.30 8.20 7.69
N ILE A 68 -9.08 8.17 8.25
CA ILE A 68 -8.24 9.35 8.39
C ILE A 68 -7.96 9.98 7.02
N ASN A 69 -7.59 9.17 6.03
CA ASN A 69 -7.28 9.64 4.68
C ASN A 69 -8.52 10.21 3.98
N ILE A 70 -9.70 9.64 4.16
CA ILE A 70 -10.97 10.16 3.60
C ILE A 70 -11.23 11.57 4.13
N VAL A 71 -11.18 11.76 5.45
CA VAL A 71 -11.39 13.09 6.05
C VAL A 71 -10.30 14.05 5.62
N ARG A 72 -9.02 13.65 5.73
CA ARG A 72 -7.87 14.51 5.43
C ARG A 72 -7.83 14.98 3.98
N SER A 73 -8.19 14.12 3.03
CA SER A 73 -8.20 14.48 1.60
C SER A 73 -9.25 15.51 1.26
N CYS A 74 -10.34 15.62 2.04
CA CYS A 74 -11.34 16.67 1.86
C CYS A 74 -10.85 18.06 2.28
N LEU A 75 -9.78 18.14 3.08
CA LEU A 75 -9.29 19.39 3.68
C LEU A 75 -8.09 19.99 2.93
N ASP A 76 -7.59 19.32 1.90
CA ASP A 76 -6.34 19.66 1.22
C ASP A 76 -6.45 19.48 -0.30
N CYS A 77 -6.19 20.56 -1.03
CA CYS A 77 -6.34 20.61 -2.48
C CYS A 77 -5.33 19.77 -3.26
N MET A 78 -4.22 19.31 -2.64
CA MET A 78 -3.20 18.53 -3.36
C MET A 78 -3.48 17.03 -3.36
N LYS A 79 -4.32 16.57 -2.43
CA LYS A 79 -4.58 15.14 -2.18
C LYS A 79 -5.68 14.63 -3.13
N ALA A 80 -5.85 13.31 -3.20
CA ALA A 80 -6.90 12.64 -3.98
C ALA A 80 -7.03 13.16 -5.43
N GLY A 81 -5.90 13.21 -6.15
CA GLY A 81 -5.83 13.63 -7.54
C GLY A 81 -5.71 15.14 -7.73
N GLY A 82 -5.65 15.92 -6.65
CA GLY A 82 -5.56 17.38 -6.68
C GLY A 82 -4.41 17.93 -7.51
N LEU A 83 -3.20 17.35 -7.41
CA LEU A 83 -2.07 17.77 -8.24
C LEU A 83 -2.31 17.50 -9.74
N ALA A 84 -2.88 16.34 -10.08
CA ALA A 84 -3.23 16.03 -11.47
C ALA A 84 -4.33 16.97 -11.99
N ASN A 85 -5.31 17.32 -11.16
CA ASN A 85 -6.36 18.29 -11.50
C ASN A 85 -5.78 19.69 -11.76
N PHE A 86 -4.81 20.15 -10.95
CA PHE A 86 -4.15 21.43 -11.21
C PHE A 86 -3.38 21.43 -12.53
N ALA A 87 -2.79 20.30 -12.90
CA ALA A 87 -1.97 20.18 -14.11
C ALA A 87 -2.81 20.05 -15.39
N ALA A 88 -4.09 19.71 -15.28
CA ALA A 88 -4.98 19.54 -16.43
C ALA A 88 -5.00 20.84 -17.28
N PRO A 89 -4.86 20.75 -18.62
CA PRO A 89 -4.90 19.55 -19.47
C PRO A 89 -3.52 18.96 -19.85
N ALA A 90 -2.46 19.23 -19.09
CA ALA A 90 -1.14 18.67 -19.35
C ALA A 90 -1.07 17.16 -19.06
N LYS A 91 -0.12 16.46 -19.69
CA LYS A 91 0.13 15.04 -19.40
C LYS A 91 0.81 14.91 -18.05
N VAL A 92 0.30 14.04 -17.18
CA VAL A 92 0.91 13.76 -15.87
C VAL A 92 1.46 12.34 -15.85
N VAL A 93 2.74 12.20 -15.50
CA VAL A 93 3.41 10.92 -15.31
C VAL A 93 4.05 10.90 -13.93
N SER A 94 3.70 9.92 -13.11
CA SER A 94 4.26 9.74 -11.77
C SER A 94 5.19 8.55 -11.70
N LEU A 95 6.35 8.73 -11.09
CA LEU A 95 7.29 7.68 -10.73
C LEU A 95 7.24 7.52 -9.21
N ILE A 96 6.79 6.36 -8.74
CA ILE A 96 6.41 6.15 -7.34
C ILE A 96 7.35 5.14 -6.68
N LEU A 97 7.93 5.53 -5.54
CA LEU A 97 8.54 4.65 -4.57
C LEU A 97 7.56 4.46 -3.40
N SER A 98 7.03 3.26 -3.25
CA SER A 98 6.02 2.93 -2.25
C SER A 98 6.66 2.44 -0.95
N ASP A 99 6.24 3.06 0.15
CA ASP A 99 6.44 2.61 1.53
C ASP A 99 5.16 2.03 2.16
N VAL A 100 4.13 1.79 1.34
CA VAL A 100 2.81 1.30 1.78
C VAL A 100 2.63 -0.15 1.37
N ILE A 101 2.31 -1.02 2.33
CA ILE A 101 2.06 -2.44 2.08
C ILE A 101 0.94 -2.61 1.05
N GLY A 102 1.18 -3.46 0.04
CA GLY A 102 0.25 -3.74 -1.07
C GLY A 102 0.20 -2.66 -2.16
N ASP A 103 1.03 -1.62 -2.06
CA ASP A 103 1.19 -0.55 -3.05
C ASP A 103 -0.10 0.15 -3.56
N PRO A 104 -1.13 0.42 -2.71
CA PRO A 104 -2.33 1.11 -3.15
C PRO A 104 -2.02 2.59 -3.47
N ILE A 105 -1.90 2.93 -4.76
CA ILE A 105 -1.50 4.26 -5.27
C ILE A 105 -2.32 5.40 -4.64
N GLN A 106 -3.61 5.20 -4.42
CA GLN A 106 -4.52 6.16 -3.80
C GLN A 106 -4.14 6.58 -2.37
N PHE A 107 -3.36 5.75 -1.67
CA PHE A 107 -2.91 6.02 -0.30
C PHE A 107 -1.46 6.49 -0.24
N ILE A 108 -0.63 6.17 -1.24
CA ILE A 108 0.76 6.64 -1.32
C ILE A 108 0.76 8.17 -1.47
N ALA A 109 1.38 8.86 -0.50
CA ALA A 109 1.34 10.33 -0.39
C ALA A 109 -0.09 10.93 -0.43
N SER A 110 -1.13 10.16 -0.07
CA SER A 110 -2.55 10.51 -0.25
C SER A 110 -2.97 10.73 -1.71
N GLY A 111 -2.32 10.05 -2.65
CA GLY A 111 -2.70 9.95 -4.05
C GLY A 111 -2.79 11.27 -4.80
N PRO A 112 -1.79 12.16 -4.80
CA PRO A 112 -1.90 13.49 -5.43
C PRO A 112 -2.12 13.44 -6.95
N THR A 113 -1.71 12.36 -7.60
CA THR A 113 -1.89 12.10 -9.04
C THR A 113 -2.80 10.91 -9.33
N TYR A 114 -3.50 10.41 -8.30
CA TYR A 114 -4.47 9.33 -8.44
C TYR A 114 -5.84 9.91 -8.72
N ILE A 115 -6.37 9.65 -9.91
CA ILE A 115 -7.75 10.00 -10.27
C ILE A 115 -8.57 8.72 -10.11
N GLU A 116 -9.57 8.79 -9.23
CA GLU A 116 -10.43 7.65 -8.99
C GLU A 116 -11.41 7.51 -10.15
N ASN A 117 -11.31 6.38 -10.87
CA ASN A 117 -12.25 6.01 -11.93
C ASN A 117 -13.58 5.58 -11.30
N ARG A 118 -14.34 6.53 -10.75
CA ARG A 118 -15.67 6.26 -10.22
C ARG A 118 -16.70 6.40 -11.33
N SER A 119 -17.05 5.29 -11.97
CA SER A 119 -18.43 5.10 -12.39
C SER A 119 -19.26 4.95 -11.10
N ASP A 120 -20.21 5.86 -10.86
CA ASP A 120 -21.36 5.64 -9.98
C ASP A 120 -21.18 5.63 -8.45
N SER A 121 -20.27 6.40 -7.85
CA SER A 121 -20.49 6.79 -6.44
C SER A 121 -21.20 8.13 -6.35
N GLU A 122 -22.52 8.11 -6.21
CA GLU A 122 -23.37 9.29 -6.04
C GLU A 122 -23.07 10.07 -4.75
N VAL A 123 -22.35 9.47 -3.80
CA VAL A 123 -22.10 10.05 -2.47
C VAL A 123 -20.86 10.96 -2.48
N SER A 124 -21.06 12.23 -2.10
CA SER A 124 -19.98 13.23 -2.01
C SER A 124 -18.84 12.77 -1.08
N PRO A 125 -17.57 13.06 -1.40
CA PRO A 125 -16.46 12.87 -0.47
C PRO A 125 -16.69 13.57 0.88
N TYR A 126 -17.31 14.77 0.86
CA TYR A 126 -17.61 15.52 2.07
C TYR A 126 -18.67 14.84 2.93
N ASP A 127 -19.68 14.21 2.32
CA ASP A 127 -20.70 13.44 3.04
C ASP A 127 -20.09 12.20 3.69
N LYS A 128 -19.15 11.53 3.01
CA LYS A 128 -18.39 10.41 3.58
C LYS A 128 -17.57 10.86 4.79
N ALA A 129 -16.88 12.00 4.68
CA ALA A 129 -16.10 12.55 5.78
C ALA A 129 -16.98 12.91 6.99
N LEU A 130 -18.13 13.56 6.76
CA LEU A 130 -19.12 13.88 7.81
C LEU A 130 -19.70 12.61 8.44
N ALA A 131 -20.00 11.58 7.65
CA ALA A 131 -20.50 10.30 8.16
C ALA A 131 -19.49 9.60 9.08
N ILE A 132 -18.20 9.61 8.72
CA ILE A 132 -17.11 9.07 9.57
C ILE A 132 -17.03 9.84 10.90
N LEU A 133 -17.02 11.17 10.85
CA LEU A 133 -16.92 12.02 12.04
C LEU A 133 -18.13 11.85 12.97
N ASN A 134 -19.34 11.72 12.42
CA ASN A 134 -20.56 11.51 13.18
C ASN A 134 -20.63 10.09 13.78
N LYS A 135 -20.33 9.05 13.00
CA LYS A 135 -20.29 7.66 13.47
C LYS A 135 -19.36 7.48 14.68
N ARG A 136 -18.27 8.24 14.72
CA ARG A 136 -17.28 8.22 15.80
C ARG A 136 -17.56 9.22 16.92
N GLY A 137 -18.59 10.06 16.82
CA GLY A 137 -18.90 11.08 17.82
C GLY A 137 -17.80 12.15 17.97
N LEU A 138 -17.09 12.46 16.87
CA LEU A 138 -15.94 13.37 16.86
C LEU A 138 -16.26 14.75 16.29
N ILE A 139 -17.46 14.96 15.75
CA ILE A 139 -17.84 16.21 15.05
C ILE A 139 -17.69 17.47 15.94
N ASP A 140 -17.93 17.33 17.24
CA ASP A 140 -17.80 18.43 18.21
C ASP A 140 -16.38 18.56 18.80
N LYS A 141 -15.48 17.59 18.50
CA LYS A 141 -14.08 17.58 19.00
C LYS A 141 -13.09 18.17 18.00
N ILE A 142 -13.48 18.29 16.74
CA ILE A 142 -12.65 18.92 15.69
C ILE A 142 -12.76 20.45 15.73
N PRO A 143 -11.80 21.20 15.17
CA PRO A 143 -11.88 22.65 15.07
C PRO A 143 -13.14 23.12 14.33
N GLY A 144 -13.75 24.20 14.84
CA GLY A 144 -14.98 24.76 14.27
C GLY A 144 -14.85 25.14 12.80
N GLU A 145 -13.69 25.64 12.37
CA GLU A 145 -13.45 25.96 10.95
C GLU A 145 -13.53 24.73 10.03
N VAL A 146 -13.05 23.57 10.48
CA VAL A 146 -13.10 22.31 9.71
C VAL A 146 -14.53 21.78 9.66
N ARG A 147 -15.23 21.81 10.79
CA ARG A 147 -16.65 21.44 10.86
C ARG A 147 -17.48 22.29 9.89
N ASN A 148 -17.39 23.61 10.02
CA ASN A 148 -18.12 24.56 9.18
C ASN A 148 -17.77 24.37 7.70
N PHE A 149 -16.50 24.11 7.39
CA PHE A 149 -16.04 23.84 6.03
C PHE A 149 -16.69 22.58 5.43
N LEU A 150 -16.73 21.48 6.18
CA LEU A 150 -17.32 20.21 5.73
C LEU A 150 -18.83 20.33 5.60
N GLU A 151 -19.52 20.93 6.59
CA GLU A 151 -20.97 21.15 6.57
C GLU A 151 -21.38 22.05 5.41
N ALA A 152 -20.65 23.13 5.14
CA ALA A 152 -20.92 24.01 4.01
C ALA A 152 -20.81 23.28 2.66
N ARG A 153 -20.01 22.20 2.59
CA ARG A 153 -19.75 21.39 1.38
C ARG A 153 -20.54 20.08 1.32
N LYS A 154 -21.44 19.85 2.27
CA LYS A 154 -22.42 18.77 2.21
C LYS A 154 -23.18 18.78 0.89
N ASP A 155 -23.50 17.60 0.36
CA ASP A 155 -24.25 17.40 -0.89
C ASP A 155 -23.57 18.03 -2.13
N THR A 156 -22.32 18.50 -2.00
CA THR A 156 -21.56 19.02 -3.13
C THR A 156 -21.08 17.82 -3.92
N SER A 157 -21.79 17.50 -5.00
CA SER A 157 -21.28 16.59 -6.01
C SER A 157 -20.02 17.21 -6.59
N MET A 158 -18.86 16.71 -6.18
CA MET A 158 -17.68 16.83 -7.00
C MET A 158 -17.97 15.99 -8.23
N LYS A 159 -18.37 16.63 -9.33
CA LYS A 159 -18.09 16.05 -10.64
C LYS A 159 -16.58 15.89 -10.67
N LEU A 160 -16.10 14.70 -10.33
CA LEU A 160 -14.77 14.25 -10.68
C LEU A 160 -14.81 14.15 -12.21
N VAL A 161 -14.66 15.30 -12.86
CA VAL A 161 -14.40 15.36 -14.29
C VAL A 161 -13.09 14.62 -14.42
N GLY A 162 -13.13 13.41 -14.98
CA GLY A 162 -11.92 12.66 -15.26
C GLY A 162 -10.92 13.59 -15.93
N VAL A 163 -9.70 13.66 -15.41
CA VAL A 163 -8.66 14.49 -16.01
C VAL A 163 -8.34 13.89 -17.37
N ASP A 164 -8.41 14.72 -18.41
CA ASP A 164 -8.00 14.34 -19.76
C ASP A 164 -6.74 15.15 -20.14
N PRO A 165 -5.60 14.49 -20.43
CA PRO A 165 -5.38 13.04 -20.42
C PRO A 165 -5.30 12.46 -19.00
N ALA A 166 -5.74 11.21 -18.84
CA ALA A 166 -5.65 10.50 -17.57
C ALA A 166 -4.17 10.38 -17.10
N PRO A 167 -3.88 10.62 -15.81
CA PRO A 167 -2.52 10.52 -15.29
C PRO A 167 -2.00 9.08 -15.37
N THR A 168 -0.73 8.94 -15.73
CA THR A 168 -0.03 7.65 -15.70
C THR A 168 0.76 7.53 -14.40
N ASN A 169 0.47 6.52 -13.57
CA ASN A 169 1.16 6.29 -12.32
C ASN A 169 1.98 5.00 -12.41
N CYS A 170 3.31 5.12 -12.38
CA CYS A 170 4.25 4.00 -12.48
C CYS A 170 4.92 3.74 -11.12
N LEU A 171 4.67 2.57 -10.54
CA LEU A 171 5.45 2.09 -9.41
C LEU A 171 6.83 1.64 -9.91
N ILE A 172 7.89 2.32 -9.47
CA ILE A 172 9.27 2.03 -9.87
C ILE A 172 10.09 1.40 -8.73
N GLY A 173 9.53 1.34 -7.53
CA GLY A 173 10.13 0.67 -6.39
C GLY A 173 9.12 0.48 -5.27
N SER A 174 9.17 -0.68 -4.63
CA SER A 174 8.37 -1.03 -3.46
C SER A 174 9.07 -2.14 -2.69
N LEU A 175 8.49 -2.53 -1.55
CA LEU A 175 8.95 -3.70 -0.82
C LEU A 175 8.90 -4.96 -1.69
N SER A 176 7.83 -5.18 -2.46
CA SER A 176 7.70 -6.36 -3.34
C SER A 176 8.80 -6.41 -4.39
N ILE A 177 9.10 -5.27 -5.05
CA ILE A 177 10.18 -5.18 -6.05
C ILE A 177 11.55 -5.51 -5.42
N ALA A 178 11.80 -5.03 -4.20
CA ALA A 178 13.04 -5.32 -3.49
C ALA A 178 13.14 -6.80 -3.08
N LEU A 179 12.03 -7.41 -2.67
CA LEU A 179 11.98 -8.83 -2.32
C LEU A 179 12.16 -9.74 -3.54
N GLU A 180 11.55 -9.40 -4.67
CA GLU A 180 11.73 -10.12 -5.93
C GLU A 180 13.20 -10.08 -6.38
N ALA A 181 13.82 -8.91 -6.37
CA ALA A 181 15.24 -8.77 -6.72
C ALA A 181 16.16 -9.56 -5.77
N ALA A 182 15.86 -9.55 -4.46
CA ALA A 182 16.62 -10.32 -3.48
C ALA A 182 16.44 -11.83 -3.68
N ALA A 183 15.23 -12.28 -4.03
CA ALA A 183 14.94 -13.68 -4.33
C ALA A 183 15.68 -14.16 -5.59
N ASP A 184 15.71 -13.33 -6.64
CA ASP A 184 16.43 -13.62 -7.89
C ASP A 184 17.94 -13.73 -7.67
N GLU A 185 18.55 -12.80 -6.92
CA GLU A 185 19.98 -12.87 -6.58
C GLU A 185 20.30 -14.13 -5.76
N ALA A 186 19.44 -14.44 -4.78
CA ALA A 186 19.61 -15.62 -3.95
C ALA A 186 19.43 -16.93 -4.75
N ALA A 187 18.59 -16.92 -5.79
CA ALA A 187 18.46 -18.02 -6.75
C ALA A 187 19.71 -18.21 -7.62
N GLY A 188 20.40 -17.13 -7.96
CA GLY A 188 21.66 -17.16 -8.70
C GLY A 188 22.81 -17.81 -7.91
N LEU A 189 22.88 -17.54 -6.60
CA LEU A 189 23.84 -18.16 -5.69
C LEU A 189 23.46 -19.60 -5.32
N ASN A 190 22.17 -19.92 -5.37
CA ASN A 190 21.65 -21.20 -4.95
C ASN A 190 20.41 -21.63 -5.77
N PRO A 191 20.55 -22.57 -6.72
CA PRO A 191 19.49 -22.90 -7.67
C PRO A 191 18.25 -23.56 -7.06
N CYS A 192 18.24 -23.80 -5.74
CA CYS A 192 17.08 -24.27 -4.97
C CYS A 192 16.20 -23.15 -4.41
N CYS A 193 16.47 -21.88 -4.73
CA CYS A 193 15.59 -20.77 -4.36
C CYS A 193 14.24 -20.91 -5.10
N LEU A 194 13.17 -21.11 -4.35
CA LEU A 194 11.84 -21.30 -4.90
C LEU A 194 11.04 -20.01 -4.75
N MET A 195 10.81 -19.31 -5.87
CA MET A 195 9.83 -18.22 -5.95
C MET A 195 8.42 -18.81 -5.81
N THR A 196 7.89 -18.93 -4.60
CA THR A 196 6.58 -19.55 -4.35
C THR A 196 5.41 -18.61 -4.61
N ASN A 197 5.23 -18.18 -5.86
CA ASN A 197 3.96 -17.58 -6.28
C ASN A 197 2.94 -18.70 -6.51
N ARG A 198 2.31 -19.17 -5.42
CA ARG A 198 1.41 -20.34 -5.30
C ARG A 198 2.11 -21.69 -5.14
N ILE A 199 1.48 -22.52 -4.32
CA ILE A 199 1.80 -23.92 -3.99
C ILE A 199 2.02 -24.72 -5.27
N VAL A 200 3.28 -24.92 -5.68
CA VAL A 200 3.85 -26.18 -6.22
C VAL A 200 5.37 -26.05 -6.10
N LEU A 201 6.00 -26.83 -5.21
CA LEU A 201 7.45 -27.04 -5.26
C LEU A 201 7.76 -27.92 -6.49
N PRO A 202 8.60 -27.51 -7.46
CA PRO A 202 8.99 -28.38 -8.58
C PRO A 202 9.83 -29.54 -8.05
N ARG A 203 9.21 -30.73 -8.03
CA ARG A 203 9.79 -32.04 -7.65
C ARG A 203 11.11 -32.41 -8.35
N GLU A 204 11.55 -31.67 -9.35
CA GLU A 204 12.71 -32.01 -10.17
C GLU A 204 14.05 -31.53 -9.60
N ILE A 205 14.07 -30.51 -8.73
CA ILE A 205 15.31 -29.92 -8.22
C ILE A 205 15.99 -30.83 -7.17
N PHE A 206 15.21 -31.61 -6.40
CA PHE A 206 15.71 -32.38 -5.26
C PHE A 206 16.18 -33.80 -5.58
N ARG A 207 16.55 -34.12 -6.84
CA ARG A 207 16.83 -35.51 -7.25
C ARG A 207 18.30 -35.93 -7.27
N ARG A 208 19.28 -35.06 -6.97
CA ARG A 208 20.67 -35.33 -7.36
C ARG A 208 21.80 -35.20 -6.31
N THR A 209 21.53 -34.99 -5.01
CA THR A 209 22.63 -34.78 -4.05
C THR A 209 22.61 -35.79 -2.88
N PRO A 210 23.74 -36.47 -2.57
CA PRO A 210 23.85 -37.40 -1.45
C PRO A 210 23.78 -36.71 -0.06
N PRO A 211 23.38 -37.42 0.99
CA PRO A 211 23.02 -36.83 2.29
C PRO A 211 24.15 -36.51 3.27
N GLU A 212 25.38 -36.84 2.92
CA GLU A 212 26.53 -36.73 3.85
C GLU A 212 27.22 -35.36 3.79
N SER A 213 26.73 -34.44 2.96
CA SER A 213 27.34 -33.12 2.67
C SER A 213 26.32 -31.97 2.74
N PHE A 214 25.39 -32.02 3.69
CA PHE A 214 24.43 -30.93 3.90
C PHE A 214 24.79 -30.10 5.14
N GLU A 215 25.26 -28.87 4.94
CA GLU A 215 25.05 -27.80 5.91
C GLU A 215 23.57 -27.38 5.82
N CYS A 216 22.85 -27.53 6.93
CA CYS A 216 21.45 -27.11 7.00
C CYS A 216 21.41 -25.58 7.04
N ILE A 217 21.14 -24.95 5.89
CA ILE A 217 20.83 -23.52 5.85
C ILE A 217 19.34 -23.35 6.20
N LEU A 218 19.10 -22.52 7.21
CA LEU A 218 17.75 -22.13 7.60
C LEU A 218 17.08 -21.34 6.47
N PRO A 219 15.79 -21.56 6.21
CA PRO A 219 15.06 -20.80 5.21
C PRO A 219 15.02 -19.30 5.54
N ILE A 220 15.34 -18.43 4.58
CA ILE A 220 15.20 -16.97 4.73
C ILE A 220 13.86 -16.54 4.15
N ILE A 221 12.84 -16.43 5.00
CA ILE A 221 11.50 -16.07 4.54
C ILE A 221 11.41 -14.57 4.37
N LEU A 222 11.33 -14.13 3.11
CA LEU A 222 11.14 -12.75 2.73
C LEU A 222 9.69 -12.54 2.30
N THR A 223 8.87 -11.90 3.15
CA THR A 223 7.46 -11.64 2.84
C THR A 223 7.10 -10.18 3.07
N ASP A 224 6.36 -9.60 2.12
CA ASP A 224 5.71 -8.30 2.22
C ASP A 224 4.22 -8.43 2.58
N LYS A 225 3.74 -9.67 2.79
CA LYS A 225 2.32 -10.01 2.99
C LYS A 225 1.91 -10.32 4.43
N LEU A 226 2.75 -10.00 5.41
CA LEU A 226 2.33 -10.00 6.82
C LEU A 226 1.44 -8.77 7.10
N ASP A 227 0.23 -8.80 6.55
CA ASP A 227 -0.82 -7.82 6.79
C ASP A 227 -1.78 -8.28 7.90
N GLY A 228 -2.83 -7.50 8.17
CA GLY A 228 -3.76 -7.78 9.27
C GLY A 228 -3.32 -7.25 10.64
N ASP A 229 -4.17 -7.49 11.64
CA ASP A 229 -3.94 -7.08 13.03
C ASP A 229 -2.88 -7.96 13.74
N MET A 230 -2.52 -7.61 14.99
CA MET A 230 -1.49 -8.37 15.72
C MET A 230 -1.84 -9.85 15.89
N THR A 231 -3.12 -10.20 15.98
CA THR A 231 -3.59 -11.58 16.13
C THR A 231 -3.39 -12.35 14.83
N GLN A 232 -3.81 -11.77 13.71
CA GLN A 232 -3.65 -12.36 12.38
C GLN A 232 -2.17 -12.57 12.02
N ARG A 233 -1.32 -11.60 12.38
CA ARG A 233 0.15 -11.74 12.21
C ARG A 233 0.72 -12.83 13.10
N ALA A 234 0.26 -12.96 14.34
CA ALA A 234 0.73 -13.99 15.26
C ALA A 234 0.32 -15.40 14.80
N GLU A 235 -0.90 -15.55 14.30
CA GLU A 235 -1.38 -16.80 13.68
C GLU A 235 -0.54 -17.17 12.46
N ALA A 236 -0.31 -16.21 11.56
CA ALA A 236 0.56 -16.42 10.40
C ALA A 236 1.97 -16.87 10.82
N ILE A 237 2.60 -16.19 11.77
CA ILE A 237 3.94 -16.57 12.26
C ILE A 237 3.92 -17.97 12.91
N ALA A 238 2.85 -18.34 13.61
CA ALA A 238 2.72 -19.66 14.23
C ALA A 238 2.61 -20.77 13.18
N ASP A 239 1.77 -20.58 12.15
CA ASP A 239 1.62 -21.52 11.03
C ASP A 239 2.94 -21.69 10.28
N LEU A 240 3.62 -20.58 9.98
CA LEU A 240 4.92 -20.58 9.35
C LEU A 240 5.98 -21.32 10.19
N SER A 241 6.00 -21.08 11.50
CA SER A 241 6.90 -21.74 12.45
C SER A 241 6.65 -23.25 12.51
N TRP A 242 5.37 -23.67 12.40
CA TRP A 242 5.00 -25.07 12.33
C TRP A 242 5.51 -25.74 11.06
N GLU A 243 5.31 -25.12 9.89
CA GLU A 243 5.81 -25.64 8.61
C GLU A 243 7.34 -25.75 8.58
N ILE A 244 8.06 -24.74 9.08
CA ILE A 244 9.53 -24.78 9.21
C ILE A 244 9.94 -25.92 10.13
N ARG A 245 9.26 -26.10 11.27
CA ARG A 245 9.54 -27.21 12.20
C ARG A 245 9.32 -28.56 11.51
N CYS A 246 8.23 -28.73 10.77
CA CYS A 246 7.95 -29.96 10.03
C CYS A 246 9.03 -30.26 8.99
N LEU A 247 9.40 -29.26 8.17
CA LEU A 247 10.49 -29.38 7.21
C LEU A 247 11.81 -29.77 7.90
N THR A 248 12.18 -29.04 8.96
CA THR A 248 13.40 -29.27 9.72
C THR A 248 13.41 -30.68 10.33
N GLN A 249 12.29 -31.15 10.90
CA GLN A 249 12.19 -32.51 11.44
C GLN A 249 12.28 -33.57 10.34
N VAL A 250 11.72 -33.33 9.15
CA VAL A 250 11.84 -34.24 8.01
C VAL A 250 13.29 -34.36 7.55
N PHE A 251 14.02 -33.24 7.46
CA PHE A 251 15.42 -33.24 7.05
C PHE A 251 16.37 -33.77 8.15
N LEU A 252 16.11 -33.48 9.43
CA LEU A 252 16.96 -33.92 10.54
C LEU A 252 16.72 -35.36 10.99
N ALA A 253 15.53 -35.93 10.80
CA ALA A 253 15.20 -37.24 11.37
C ALA A 253 15.80 -38.44 10.61
N LYS A 254 16.13 -38.33 9.30
CA LYS A 254 16.67 -39.44 8.51
C LYS A 254 17.57 -38.94 7.36
N PRO A 255 18.91 -39.12 7.43
CA PRO A 255 19.83 -38.75 6.35
C PRO A 255 19.46 -39.41 5.02
N GLU A 256 18.84 -40.58 5.03
CA GLU A 256 18.75 -41.45 3.86
C GLU A 256 17.44 -41.30 3.06
N LYS A 257 16.63 -40.28 3.38
CA LYS A 257 15.30 -40.09 2.77
C LYS A 257 15.31 -38.99 1.70
N THR A 258 15.16 -39.40 0.44
CA THR A 258 14.91 -38.47 -0.68
C THR A 258 13.48 -37.91 -0.72
N SER A 259 13.33 -36.74 -1.34
CA SER A 259 12.10 -35.95 -1.61
C SER A 259 10.93 -36.69 -2.30
N ARG A 260 11.11 -37.94 -2.75
CA ARG A 260 10.04 -38.78 -3.30
C ARG A 260 9.05 -39.31 -2.26
N HIS A 261 9.35 -39.17 -0.97
CA HIS A 261 8.49 -39.67 0.13
C HIS A 261 7.51 -38.63 0.68
N VAL A 262 7.53 -37.40 0.16
CA VAL A 262 6.61 -36.33 0.58
C VAL A 262 5.55 -36.18 -0.51
N THR A 263 4.49 -36.97 -0.44
CA THR A 263 3.30 -36.65 -1.24
C THR A 263 1.97 -37.15 -0.71
N ASP A 264 1.93 -38.19 0.13
CA ASP A 264 0.63 -38.72 0.58
C ASP A 264 0.29 -38.34 2.03
N ALA A 265 1.29 -38.01 2.86
CA ALA A 265 1.08 -37.62 4.26
C ALA A 265 0.72 -36.14 4.47
N MET A 266 1.04 -35.25 3.52
CA MET A 266 0.70 -33.82 3.59
C MET A 266 -0.63 -33.49 2.90
N VAL A 267 -1.20 -34.40 2.09
CA VAL A 267 -2.46 -34.17 1.35
C VAL A 267 -3.70 -34.40 2.22
N ASN A 268 -3.59 -35.17 3.31
CA ASN A 268 -4.76 -35.61 4.10
C ASN A 268 -5.00 -34.86 5.42
N ASN A 269 -4.28 -33.76 5.70
CA ASN A 269 -4.57 -32.95 6.88
C ASN A 269 -4.70 -31.47 6.52
N HIS A 270 -5.95 -31.01 6.65
CA HIS A 270 -6.42 -29.63 6.62
C HIS A 270 -6.37 -28.90 5.27
N ALA A 271 -7.59 -28.71 4.73
CA ALA A 271 -7.94 -27.54 3.94
C ALA A 271 -7.56 -26.28 4.73
N ILE A 272 -6.46 -25.63 4.34
CA ILE A 272 -6.10 -24.30 4.81
C ILE A 272 -6.32 -23.36 3.63
N GLU A 273 -7.45 -22.66 3.66
CA GLU A 273 -7.85 -21.60 2.72
C GLU A 273 -7.18 -20.24 3.02
N ASN A 274 -6.04 -20.19 3.72
CA ASN A 274 -5.44 -18.91 4.12
C ASN A 274 -4.40 -18.37 3.11
N GLN A 275 -4.75 -17.23 2.49
CA GLN A 275 -4.06 -16.53 1.41
C GLN A 275 -2.86 -15.65 1.85
N LEU A 276 -1.98 -16.09 2.75
CA LEU A 276 -1.03 -15.17 3.42
C LEU A 276 0.44 -15.22 2.99
N TYR A 277 0.82 -16.07 2.03
CA TYR A 277 2.24 -16.18 1.60
C TYR A 277 2.37 -16.22 0.08
N SER A 278 3.08 -15.26 -0.51
CA SER A 278 3.49 -15.32 -1.93
C SER A 278 5.00 -15.33 -2.15
N HIS A 279 5.81 -15.05 -1.13
CA HIS A 279 7.27 -15.09 -1.27
C HIS A 279 7.87 -15.79 -0.06
N ILE A 280 8.34 -17.02 -0.26
CA ILE A 280 9.09 -17.80 0.72
C ILE A 280 10.38 -18.18 0.02
N VAL A 281 11.49 -17.55 0.39
CA VAL A 281 12.82 -17.89 -0.14
C VAL A 281 13.43 -18.96 0.77
N LEU A 282 13.65 -20.16 0.22
CA LEU A 282 14.36 -21.24 0.92
C LEU A 282 15.77 -21.32 0.32
N LEU A 283 16.82 -21.16 1.13
CA LEU A 283 18.23 -21.22 0.68
C LEU A 283 18.89 -22.46 1.27
N PHE A 284 19.67 -23.21 0.48
CA PHE A 284 20.31 -24.47 0.87
C PHE A 284 21.72 -24.59 0.29
N SER A 285 22.79 -24.15 0.97
CA SER A 285 24.15 -24.27 0.41
C SER A 285 24.69 -25.69 0.59
N ALA A 286 25.40 -26.18 -0.42
CA ALA A 286 26.34 -27.28 -0.26
C ALA A 286 27.74 -26.68 -0.08
N SER A 287 28.50 -27.18 0.89
CA SER A 287 29.94 -26.91 1.03
C SER A 287 30.71 -28.04 0.33
N ASP A 288 31.81 -27.68 -0.34
CA ASP A 288 32.68 -28.55 -1.16
C ASP A 288 33.23 -29.78 -0.40
#